data_AF-A0AAU9NCK4-F1
#
_entry.id   AF-A0AAU9NCK4-F1
#
_cell.length_a   1.000
_cell.length_b   1.000
_cell.length_c   1.000
_cell.angle_alpha   90.00
_cell.angle_beta   90.00
_cell.angle_gamma   90.00
#
_symmetry.space_group_name_H-M   'P 1'
#
loop_
_entity.id
_entity.type
_entity.pdbx_description
1 polymer ?
#
loop_
_entity_poly.entity_id
_entity_poly.type
_entity_poly.pdbx_seq_one_letter_code
_entity_poly.pdbx_strand_id
1 'polypeptide(L)'
;MSKKTLIGEAHSFDHIVSLPTSLLMNDDTKYFGGLCVALGLRTSVKANEFLEDNNRWKDWFKWMIRADQKEFPYERTTWLKILGLPLRFFDEENFSKIAERFDKVIFSFIKL
;
A
#
# COMPACT_ATOMS: atom_id res chain seq x y z
N MET A 1 3.07 -3.33 12.84
CA MET A 1 1.70 -2.93 12.43
C MET A 1 0.68 -3.34 13.49
N SER A 2 -0.55 -2.81 13.46
CA SER A 2 -1.52 -2.91 14.57
C SER A 2 -2.43 -4.16 14.49
N LYS A 3 -2.69 -4.81 15.64
CA LYS A 3 -3.58 -6.00 15.76
C LYS A 3 -5.06 -5.73 15.45
N LYS A 4 -5.47 -4.46 15.43
CA LYS A 4 -6.84 -4.03 15.09
C LYS A 4 -7.01 -3.71 13.60
N THR A 5 -5.94 -3.79 12.81
CA THR A 5 -5.96 -3.45 11.39
C THR A 5 -5.94 -4.71 10.55
N LEU A 6 -6.83 -4.77 9.58
CA LEU A 6 -6.85 -5.80 8.54
C LEU A 6 -6.39 -5.17 7.24
N ILE A 7 -5.71 -5.95 6.40
CA ILE A 7 -5.29 -5.54 5.07
C ILE A 7 -5.86 -6.55 4.08
N GLY A 8 -6.42 -6.05 2.99
CA GLY A 8 -6.95 -6.88 1.92
C GLY A 8 -6.76 -6.25 0.55
N GLU A 9 -6.66 -7.10 -0.47
CA GLU A 9 -6.70 -6.70 -1.87
C GLU A 9 -8.12 -6.84 -2.40
N ALA A 10 -8.69 -5.74 -2.88
CA ALA A 10 -10.03 -5.73 -3.43
C ALA A 10 -10.10 -6.43 -4.80
N HIS A 11 -11.29 -6.89 -5.19
CA HIS A 11 -11.53 -7.46 -6.52
C HIS A 11 -11.35 -6.41 -7.63
N SER A 12 -11.87 -5.19 -7.43
CA SER A 12 -11.73 -4.04 -8.31
C SER A 12 -11.94 -2.73 -7.55
N PHE A 13 -11.76 -1.57 -8.22
CA PHE A 13 -12.12 -0.27 -7.64
C PHE A 13 -13.61 -0.15 -7.30
N ASP A 14 -14.50 -0.72 -8.12
CA ASP A 14 -15.95 -0.69 -7.84
C ASP A 14 -16.29 -1.40 -6.53
N HIS A 15 -15.56 -2.47 -6.22
CA HIS A 15 -15.69 -3.17 -4.94
C HIS A 15 -15.16 -2.33 -3.77
N ILE A 16 -14.11 -1.53 -3.96
CA ILE A 16 -13.66 -0.59 -2.92
C ILE A 16 -14.74 0.46 -2.67
N VAL A 17 -15.31 1.04 -3.73
CA VAL A 17 -16.33 2.09 -3.62
C VAL A 17 -17.65 1.57 -3.05
N SER A 18 -17.95 0.27 -3.23
CA SER A 18 -19.14 -0.37 -2.67
C SER A 18 -18.99 -0.85 -1.23
N LEU A 19 -17.82 -0.65 -0.60
CA LEU A 19 -17.64 -0.95 0.81
C LEU A 19 -18.60 -0.12 1.68
N PRO A 20 -19.09 -0.67 2.81
CA PRO A 20 -19.88 0.08 3.76
C PRO A 20 -19.20 1.40 4.16
N THR A 21 -19.96 2.50 4.17
CA THR A 21 -19.44 3.83 4.52
C THR A 21 -18.77 3.87 5.88
N SER A 22 -19.24 3.05 6.83
CA SER A 22 -18.63 2.90 8.16
C SER A 22 -17.23 2.29 8.14
N LEU A 23 -16.88 1.53 7.10
CA LEU A 23 -15.53 1.00 6.88
C LEU A 23 -14.69 1.99 6.07
N LEU A 24 -15.25 2.61 5.03
CA LEU A 24 -14.53 3.56 4.17
C LEU A 24 -14.17 4.87 4.87
N MET A 25 -15.10 5.43 5.64
CA MET A 25 -14.95 6.74 6.30
C MET A 25 -14.39 6.62 7.72
N ASN A 26 -13.80 5.48 8.06
CA ASN A 26 -13.09 5.31 9.31
C ASN A 26 -11.70 5.94 9.19
N ASP A 27 -11.30 6.78 10.15
CA ASP A 27 -9.99 7.45 10.15
C ASP A 27 -8.80 6.47 10.11
N ASP A 28 -9.00 5.24 10.58
CA ASP A 28 -7.99 4.18 10.55
C ASP A 28 -7.97 3.40 9.21
N THR A 29 -8.88 3.69 8.26
CA THR A 29 -8.92 3.08 6.93
C THR A 29 -8.02 3.83 5.95
N LYS A 30 -7.16 3.10 5.24
CA LYS A 30 -6.15 3.68 4.34
C LYS A 30 -6.06 2.91 3.04
N TYR A 31 -6.13 3.61 1.92
CA TYR A 31 -5.84 3.02 0.61
C TYR A 31 -4.32 2.98 0.38
N PHE A 32 -3.79 1.79 0.11
CA PHE A 32 -2.35 1.58 -0.09
C PHE A 32 -1.92 1.57 -1.56
N GLY A 33 -2.84 1.52 -2.52
CA GLY A 33 -2.50 1.33 -3.93
C GLY A 33 -2.59 -0.15 -4.33
N GLY A 34 -2.59 -0.44 -5.63
CA GLY A 34 -2.68 -1.83 -6.11
C GLY A 34 -3.94 -2.57 -5.65
N LEU A 35 -5.06 -1.86 -5.47
CA LEU A 35 -6.30 -2.37 -4.87
C LEU A 35 -6.20 -2.82 -3.41
N CYS A 36 -5.07 -2.58 -2.73
CA CYS A 36 -4.89 -2.89 -1.32
C CYS A 36 -5.47 -1.79 -0.42
N VAL A 37 -6.25 -2.19 0.57
CA VAL A 37 -6.86 -1.31 1.58
C VAL A 37 -6.52 -1.85 2.97
N ALA A 38 -6.08 -0.97 3.88
CA ALA A 38 -6.10 -1.21 5.31
C ALA A 38 -7.46 -0.79 5.88
N LEU A 39 -8.10 -1.68 6.62
CA LEU A 39 -9.31 -1.42 7.39
C LEU A 39 -8.97 -1.40 8.88
N GLY A 40 -9.20 -0.27 9.52
CA GLY A 40 -9.07 -0.15 10.97
C GLY A 40 -10.36 -0.55 11.68
N LEU A 41 -10.28 -1.50 12.60
CA LEU A 41 -11.41 -1.91 13.43
C LEU A 41 -11.25 -1.41 14.85
N ARG A 42 -12.36 -1.32 15.60
CA ARG A 42 -12.35 -0.74 16.96
C ARG A 42 -11.46 -1.52 17.93
N THR A 43 -11.44 -2.85 17.80
CA THR A 43 -10.66 -3.74 18.68
C THR A 43 -10.05 -4.89 17.87
N SER A 44 -8.99 -5.51 18.41
CA SER A 44 -8.41 -6.72 17.83
C SER A 44 -9.40 -7.89 17.80
N VAL A 45 -10.28 -8.01 18.80
CA VAL A 45 -11.33 -9.03 18.84
C VAL A 45 -12.27 -8.88 17.64
N LYS A 46 -12.73 -7.65 17.38
CA LYS A 46 -13.58 -7.37 16.20
C LYS A 46 -12.85 -7.60 14.89
N ALA A 47 -11.55 -7.35 14.84
CA ALA A 47 -10.73 -7.69 13.68
C ALA A 47 -10.68 -9.20 13.41
N ASN A 48 -10.56 -10.01 14.45
CA ASN A 48 -10.60 -11.48 14.30
C ASN A 48 -11.97 -11.95 13.84
N GLU A 49 -13.03 -11.51 14.51
CA GLU A 49 -14.42 -11.87 14.16
C GLU A 49 -14.76 -11.49 12.72
N PHE A 50 -14.24 -10.35 12.24
CA PHE A 50 -14.44 -9.94 10.85
C PHE A 50 -13.63 -10.80 9.89
N LEU A 51 -12.37 -11.11 10.21
CA LEU A 51 -11.48 -11.90 9.36
C LEU A 51 -11.91 -13.37 9.25
N GLU A 52 -12.37 -13.98 10.34
CA GLU A 52 -12.76 -15.40 10.44
C GLU A 52 -14.05 -15.72 9.67
N ASP A 53 -14.97 -14.75 9.57
CA ASP A 53 -16.19 -14.89 8.79
C ASP A 53 -15.99 -14.37 7.36
N ASN A 54 -15.62 -15.29 6.47
CA ASN A 54 -15.35 -14.98 5.06
C ASN A 54 -16.54 -14.29 4.35
N ASN A 55 -17.78 -14.60 4.75
CA ASN A 55 -18.96 -13.98 4.14
C ASN A 55 -19.06 -12.47 4.41
N ARG A 56 -18.34 -11.96 5.41
CA ARG A 56 -18.32 -10.53 5.75
C ARG A 56 -17.40 -9.70 4.87
N TRP A 57 -16.55 -10.31 4.05
CA TRP A 57 -15.57 -9.55 3.29
C TRP A 57 -15.23 -10.09 1.90
N LYS A 58 -15.48 -11.38 1.63
CA LYS A 58 -15.14 -12.03 0.34
C LYS A 58 -15.74 -11.36 -0.88
N ASP A 59 -16.89 -10.70 -0.71
CA ASP A 59 -17.58 -10.01 -1.80
C ASP A 59 -16.78 -8.79 -2.25
N TRP A 60 -15.96 -8.20 -1.38
CA TRP A 60 -15.12 -7.04 -1.69
C TRP A 60 -13.65 -7.39 -1.92
N PHE A 61 -13.11 -8.35 -1.18
CA PHE A 61 -11.68 -8.67 -1.18
C PHE A 61 -11.39 -10.09 -1.65
N LYS A 62 -10.32 -10.23 -2.45
CA LYS A 62 -9.75 -11.52 -2.87
C LYS A 62 -9.14 -12.27 -1.71
N TRP A 63 -8.48 -11.54 -0.83
CA TRP A 63 -7.88 -12.03 0.39
C TRP A 63 -7.88 -10.92 1.43
N MET A 64 -7.88 -11.33 2.69
CA MET A 64 -7.65 -10.45 3.83
C MET A 64 -6.73 -11.15 4.82
N ILE A 65 -5.87 -10.37 5.47
CA ILE A 65 -5.04 -10.83 6.58
C ILE A 65 -4.91 -9.72 7.63
N ARG A 66 -4.39 -10.08 8.80
CA ARG A 66 -4.10 -9.09 9.84
C ARG A 66 -2.78 -8.39 9.55
N ALA A 67 -2.72 -7.10 9.84
CA ALA A 67 -1.55 -6.29 9.51
C ALA A 67 -0.27 -6.70 10.27
N ASP A 68 -0.39 -7.36 11.42
CA ASP A 68 0.74 -7.90 12.20
C ASP A 68 1.16 -9.33 11.76
N GLN A 69 0.40 -10.00 10.90
CA GLN A 69 0.70 -11.36 10.46
C GLN A 69 1.66 -11.43 9.27
N LYS A 70 1.91 -10.31 8.58
CA LYS A 70 2.82 -10.27 7.44
C LYS A 70 3.43 -8.90 7.26
N GLU A 71 4.71 -8.86 6.98
CA GLU A 71 5.33 -7.67 6.41
C GLU A 71 4.85 -7.54 4.96
N PHE A 72 4.14 -6.45 4.69
CA PHE A 72 3.77 -6.10 3.34
C PHE A 72 4.95 -5.39 2.69
N PRO A 73 5.54 -5.93 1.61
CA PRO A 73 6.44 -5.16 0.78
C PRO A 73 5.59 -4.07 0.13
N TYR A 74 5.61 -2.88 0.73
CA TYR A 74 4.95 -1.70 0.19
C TYR A 74 5.71 -1.26 -1.06
N GLU A 75 5.45 -1.88 -2.20
CA GLU A 75 6.03 -1.49 -3.47
C GLU A 75 5.19 -0.36 -4.10
N ARG A 76 5.12 0.79 -3.42
CA ARG A 76 4.73 2.01 -4.12
C ARG A 76 5.92 2.43 -4.98
N THR A 77 5.92 2.02 -6.24
CA THR A 77 6.85 2.54 -7.23
C THR A 77 6.45 3.96 -7.58
N THR A 78 7.36 4.91 -7.41
CA THR A 78 7.20 6.30 -7.84
C THR A 78 8.36 6.70 -8.75
N TRP A 79 8.13 7.68 -9.62
CA TRP A 79 9.17 8.22 -10.49
C TRP A 79 9.78 9.45 -9.84
N LEU A 80 11.11 9.45 -9.69
CA LEU A 80 11.87 10.62 -9.30
C LEU A 80 12.44 11.31 -10.53
N LYS A 81 12.06 12.58 -10.75
CA LYS A 81 12.64 13.41 -11.80
C LYS A 81 13.76 14.28 -11.21
N ILE A 82 15.00 13.99 -11.58
CA ILE A 82 16.18 14.75 -11.15
C ILE A 82 16.53 15.77 -12.23
N LEU A 83 16.65 17.04 -11.84
CA LEU A 83 16.94 18.17 -12.73
C LEU A 83 18.13 18.97 -12.20
N GLY A 84 18.87 19.64 -13.09
CA GLY A 84 19.97 20.53 -12.71
C GLY A 84 21.27 19.83 -12.31
N LEU A 85 21.41 18.54 -12.59
CA LEU A 85 22.65 17.81 -12.37
C LEU A 85 23.71 18.26 -13.41
N PRO A 86 24.88 18.77 -12.99
CA PRO A 86 25.94 19.16 -13.93
C PRO A 86 26.32 18.00 -14.86
N LEU A 87 26.61 18.31 -16.12
CA LEU A 87 26.86 17.29 -17.16
C LEU A 87 27.93 16.25 -16.77
N ARG A 88 28.97 16.68 -16.04
CA ARG A 88 30.04 15.80 -15.52
C ARG A 88 29.59 14.75 -14.50
N PHE A 89 28.37 14.88 -13.97
CA PHE A 89 27.76 13.95 -13.02
C PHE A 89 26.49 13.30 -13.60
N PHE A 90 26.21 13.49 -14.90
CA PHE A 90 25.01 12.97 -15.55
C PHE A 90 25.19 11.49 -15.91
N ASP A 91 25.27 10.63 -14.90
CA ASP A 91 25.47 9.19 -15.04
C ASP A 91 24.65 8.40 -14.01
N GLU A 92 24.44 7.11 -14.30
CA GLU A 92 23.52 6.24 -13.56
C GLU A 92 23.87 6.13 -12.08
N GLU A 93 25.16 6.14 -11.78
CA GLU A 93 25.67 6.05 -10.41
C GLU A 93 25.25 7.29 -9.61
N ASN A 94 25.39 8.49 -10.18
CA ASN A 94 24.98 9.73 -9.53
C ASN A 94 23.46 9.87 -9.40
N PHE A 95 22.68 9.48 -10.42
CA PHE A 95 21.21 9.44 -10.33
C PHE A 95 20.73 8.47 -9.24
N SER A 96 21.34 7.28 -9.17
CA SER A 96 21.02 6.26 -8.17
C SER A 96 21.37 6.73 -6.77
N LYS A 97 22.57 7.30 -6.55
CA LYS A 97 22.99 7.88 -5.27
C LYS A 97 22.03 8.96 -4.76
N ILE A 98 21.45 9.78 -5.65
CA ILE A 98 20.44 10.77 -5.27
C ILE A 98 19.13 10.08 -4.89
N ALA A 99 18.65 9.15 -5.71
CA ALA A 99 17.38 8.47 -5.49
C ALA A 99 17.40 7.59 -4.23
N GLU A 100 18.51 6.91 -3.94
CA GLU A 100 18.74 6.11 -2.73
C GLU A 100 18.65 6.91 -1.42
N ARG A 101 18.72 8.25 -1.48
CA ARG A 101 18.47 9.11 -0.31
C ARG A 101 17.00 9.14 0.10
N PHE A 102 16.10 8.77 -0.80
CA PHE A 102 14.65 8.82 -0.56
C PHE A 102 14.07 7.44 -0.29
N ASP A 103 14.48 6.42 -1.04
CA ASP A 103 14.12 5.01 -0.80
C ASP A 103 14.97 4.06 -1.67
N LYS A 104 14.70 2.76 -1.58
CA LYS A 104 15.26 1.73 -2.45
C LYS A 104 14.96 2.03 -3.92
N VAL A 105 16.01 2.14 -4.73
CA VAL A 105 15.90 2.24 -6.19
C VAL A 105 15.58 0.87 -6.78
N ILE A 106 14.44 0.76 -7.47
CA ILE A 106 14.03 -0.47 -8.17
C ILE A 106 14.59 -0.49 -9.59
N PHE A 107 14.58 0.66 -10.27
CA PHE A 107 15.04 0.83 -11.63
C PHE A 107 15.41 2.29 -11.88
N SER A 108 16.51 2.53 -12.60
CA SER A 108 16.93 3.86 -13.05
C SER A 108 16.81 3.92 -14.58
N PHE A 109 16.35 5.04 -15.12
CA PHE A 109 16.35 5.29 -16.56
C PHE A 109 16.93 6.66 -16.83
N ILE A 110 17.98 6.71 -17.65
CA ILE A 110 18.61 7.95 -18.08
C ILE A 110 18.32 8.14 -19.55
N LYS A 111 17.70 9.28 -19.87
CA LYS A 111 17.57 9.74 -21.25
C LYS A 111 18.28 11.09 -21.36
N LEU A 112 19.30 11.13 -22.21
CA LEU A 112 19.92 12.38 -22.66
C LEU A 112 18.97 13.14 -23.59
#